data_AF-Q86KM0-F1
#
_entry.id   AF-Q86KM0-F1
#
_cell.length_a   1.000
_cell.length_b   1.000
_cell.length_c   1.000
_cell.angle_alpha   90.00
_cell.angle_beta   90.00
_cell.angle_gamma   90.00
#
_symmetry.space_group_name_H-M   'P 1'
#
loop_
_entity.id
_entity.type
_entity.pdbx_description
1 polymer ?
#
loop_
_entity_poly.entity_id
_entity_poly.type
_entity_poly.pdbx_seq_one_letter_code
_entity_poly.pdbx_strand_id
1 'polypeptide(L)'
;MLLKRVDTLTITLILIILFFIYQPLFFGHVKNSINNNNNNNNNNNNNKNNNNNKNNNYYYYNYNIKNNNKNNKNKNNNKNKNSNNNNNNNNDGNEAGLPNLELNSIINEEIIYDDFKSIPIELNENEKIVKDIVMSRECEYVDLVYTWVNGSDPKHFATKQKLKNKSQIVPASSFRDIGTLKYSLRSVRQYAPWIKNIYIITADQKPDWFDSENPDNVRFISHRDYFHNKSDLPTFNSNAIEANFWNLPVQVSNCFLYLNDDIYFSRPVNQSDYFDENFNQVVFTTQDELWTKSENLNKFDQYSKAILFTNRALASVWQEIVIRKFPAHGVQIFNRKIWYKIQEEFGTALEITSSNKFRSILDFQIGHLYNQVAMKHSNCTIKNDSDVLYILLNVDKYDQQLSLVNSSRNQMNTVCLNDGLDFFNNDLQKKFDNTFNYLFPNPSPFEIKPLPFQKNFIFAIIFVLLLLLILKVLITKKKIFIY
;
A
#
# COMPACT_ATOMS: atom_id res chain seq x y z
N MET A 1 49.25 32.71 31.94
CA MET A 1 49.54 32.06 30.63
C MET A 1 49.13 30.58 30.57
N LEU A 2 48.15 30.14 31.39
CA LEU A 2 47.67 28.75 31.50
C LEU A 2 46.14 28.59 31.28
N LEU A 3 45.44 29.61 30.76
CA LEU A 3 43.97 29.66 30.70
C LEU A 3 43.40 29.97 29.30
N LYS A 4 44.17 29.71 28.23
CA LYS A 4 43.78 30.00 26.83
C LYS A 4 43.17 28.84 26.05
N ARG A 5 42.73 27.76 26.70
CA ARG A 5 42.10 26.61 26.03
C ARG A 5 40.88 26.12 26.81
N VAL A 6 39.75 26.81 26.63
CA VAL A 6 38.48 26.07 26.56
C VAL A 6 38.54 25.43 25.19
N ASP A 7 39.01 24.18 25.16
CA ASP A 7 39.25 23.47 23.91
C ASP A 7 37.94 23.44 23.12
N THR A 8 38.05 23.78 21.84
CA THR A 8 36.99 23.67 20.83
C THR A 8 36.28 22.32 20.94
N LEU A 9 36.99 21.26 21.34
CA LEU A 9 36.43 19.93 21.62
C LEU A 9 35.26 19.94 22.62
N THR A 10 35.35 20.70 23.72
CA THR A 10 34.32 20.70 24.77
C THR A 10 33.05 21.40 24.31
N ILE A 11 33.20 22.50 23.57
CA ILE A 11 32.08 23.22 22.96
C ILE A 11 31.44 22.36 21.86
N THR A 12 32.24 21.71 21.03
CA THR A 12 31.75 20.79 20.00
C THR A 12 31.00 19.60 20.63
N LEU A 13 31.48 19.04 21.74
CA LEU A 13 30.81 17.94 22.43
C LEU A 13 29.44 18.37 23.00
N ILE A 14 29.36 19.55 23.60
CA ILE A 14 28.09 20.11 24.10
C ILE A 14 27.12 20.36 22.94
N LEU A 15 27.59 20.91 21.82
CA LEU A 15 26.76 21.14 20.62
C LEU A 15 26.29 19.82 19.99
N ILE A 16 27.13 18.79 19.95
CA ILE A 16 26.77 17.45 19.48
C ILE A 16 25.69 16.84 20.39
N ILE A 17 25.87 16.91 21.70
CA ILE A 17 24.88 16.41 22.67
C ILE A 17 23.55 17.15 22.53
N LEU A 18 23.57 18.49 22.42
CA LEU A 18 22.36 19.27 22.16
C LEU A 18 21.71 18.89 20.81
N PHE A 19 22.51 18.70 19.76
CA PHE A 19 22.02 18.29 18.44
C PHE A 19 21.29 16.93 18.50
N PHE A 20 21.83 15.95 19.24
CA PHE A 20 21.21 14.63 19.39
C PHE A 20 20.00 14.63 20.35
N ILE A 21 19.97 15.50 21.36
CA ILE A 21 18.82 15.63 22.28
C ILE A 21 17.63 16.36 21.62
N TYR A 22 17.89 17.30 20.71
CA TYR A 22 16.85 18.07 20.02
C TYR A 22 16.41 17.47 18.68
N GLN A 23 17.08 16.44 18.15
CA GLN A 23 16.65 15.76 16.93
C GLN A 23 15.21 15.22 16.98
N PRO A 24 14.65 14.74 18.11
CA PRO A 24 13.23 14.35 18.19
C PRO A 24 12.26 15.54 18.34
N LEU A 25 12.75 16.74 18.64
CA LEU A 25 11.93 17.93 18.93
C LEU A 25 11.99 19.02 17.84
N PHE A 26 12.98 18.98 16.95
CA PHE A 26 13.16 19.98 15.88
C PHE A 26 12.89 19.47 14.46
N PHE A 27 12.62 18.17 14.25
CA PHE A 27 12.26 17.62 12.94
C PHE A 27 10.75 17.36 12.72
N GLY A 28 9.89 17.76 13.66
CA GLY A 28 8.42 17.71 13.52
C GLY A 28 7.75 18.99 12.97
N HIS A 29 8.52 20.01 12.58
CA HIS A 29 7.97 21.32 12.20
C HIS A 29 8.74 22.03 11.09
N VAL A 30 8.88 21.39 9.92
CA VAL A 30 9.37 22.07 8.70
C VAL A 30 8.64 21.51 7.47
N LYS A 31 7.94 22.41 6.74
CA LYS A 31 7.35 22.32 5.38
C LYS A 31 5.86 21.96 5.23
N ASN A 32 5.01 22.98 5.22
CA ASN A 32 4.40 23.47 3.97
C ASN A 32 3.81 24.88 4.18
N SER A 33 4.68 25.88 4.09
CA SER A 33 4.31 27.22 3.64
C SER A 33 4.78 27.28 2.19
N ILE A 34 3.86 27.34 1.23
CA ILE A 34 4.02 27.91 -0.12
C ILE A 34 2.64 27.82 -0.84
N ASN A 35 2.16 29.01 -1.22
CA ASN A 35 1.16 29.34 -2.26
C ASN A 35 -0.30 28.90 -2.10
N ASN A 36 -1.11 29.80 -1.52
CA ASN A 36 -2.47 30.06 -2.00
C ASN A 36 -2.60 31.54 -2.37
N ASN A 37 -2.33 31.84 -3.64
CA ASN A 37 -2.81 33.02 -4.35
C ASN A 37 -3.67 32.51 -5.50
N ASN A 38 -5.00 32.62 -5.39
CA ASN A 38 -5.85 33.29 -6.38
C ASN A 38 -7.33 32.91 -6.23
N ASN A 39 -8.10 33.97 -6.02
CA ASN A 39 -9.41 34.28 -6.59
C ASN A 39 -10.64 33.44 -6.18
N ASN A 40 -11.31 34.02 -5.19
CA ASN A 40 -12.77 34.16 -5.12
C ASN A 40 -13.45 34.24 -6.50
N ASN A 41 -14.51 33.46 -6.68
CA ASN A 41 -15.76 33.98 -7.20
C ASN A 41 -16.97 33.18 -6.68
N ASN A 42 -17.91 33.95 -6.15
CA ASN A 42 -19.19 33.56 -5.57
C ASN A 42 -20.08 32.78 -6.54
N ASN A 43 -20.90 31.87 -6.01
CA ASN A 43 -22.36 32.06 -6.07
C ASN A 43 -23.11 31.09 -5.15
N ASN A 44 -23.95 31.70 -4.32
CA ASN A 44 -24.97 31.09 -3.48
C ASN A 44 -26.01 30.31 -4.29
N ASN A 45 -26.51 29.21 -3.74
CA ASN A 45 -27.96 29.00 -3.63
C ASN A 45 -28.31 27.94 -2.58
N ASN A 46 -29.05 28.38 -1.56
CA ASN A 46 -29.78 27.58 -0.59
C ASN A 46 -30.84 26.72 -1.28
N ASN A 47 -30.98 25.45 -0.90
CA ASN A 47 -32.29 24.90 -0.50
C ASN A 47 -32.25 23.45 0.00
N LYS A 48 -32.88 23.28 1.17
CA LYS A 48 -33.71 22.16 1.63
C LYS A 48 -33.06 20.83 2.03
N ASN A 49 -33.02 20.69 3.36
CA ASN A 49 -33.15 19.44 4.12
C ASN A 49 -34.13 18.45 3.48
N ASN A 50 -33.67 17.22 3.29
CA ASN A 50 -34.49 16.03 3.47
C ASN A 50 -33.59 14.90 3.99
N ASN A 51 -33.89 14.45 5.20
CA ASN A 51 -33.35 13.23 5.81
C ASN A 51 -33.63 12.05 4.90
N ASN A 52 -32.58 11.35 4.46
CA ASN A 52 -32.64 9.93 4.13
C ASN A 52 -31.23 9.34 4.26
N ASN A 53 -31.11 8.37 5.16
CA ASN A 53 -29.94 7.51 5.34
C ASN A 53 -29.53 6.87 4.01
N LYS A 54 -28.47 7.42 3.39
CA LYS A 54 -27.66 6.78 2.35
C LYS A 54 -26.22 7.24 2.53
N ASN A 55 -25.47 6.57 3.41
CA ASN A 55 -24.03 6.67 3.49
C ASN A 55 -23.47 5.26 3.42
N ASN A 56 -23.12 4.84 2.20
CA ASN A 56 -22.05 3.91 1.87
C ASN A 56 -21.70 4.22 0.41
N ASN A 57 -20.94 5.28 0.21
CA ASN A 57 -20.36 5.60 -1.10
C ASN A 57 -19.18 4.64 -1.33
N TYR A 58 -19.49 3.48 -1.87
CA TYR A 58 -18.65 2.89 -2.91
C TYR A 58 -19.27 3.36 -4.22
N TYR A 59 -18.49 4.08 -5.01
CA TYR A 59 -18.91 4.38 -6.37
C TYR A 59 -18.73 3.10 -7.22
N TYR A 60 -19.67 2.17 -7.10
CA TYR A 60 -19.86 1.10 -8.07
C TYR A 60 -21.34 1.08 -8.49
N TYR A 61 -21.57 1.48 -9.74
CA TYR A 61 -22.90 1.62 -10.33
C TYR A 61 -23.41 0.26 -10.81
N ASN A 62 -24.57 -0.15 -10.29
CA ASN A 62 -25.39 -1.24 -10.83
C ASN A 62 -26.00 -0.84 -12.19
N TYR A 63 -25.86 -1.67 -13.23
CA TYR A 63 -26.61 -1.54 -14.49
C TYR A 63 -27.59 -2.71 -14.65
N ASN A 64 -28.88 -2.44 -14.46
CA ASN A 64 -29.95 -3.33 -14.87
C ASN A 64 -30.18 -3.19 -16.38
N ILE A 65 -29.89 -4.24 -17.16
CA ILE A 65 -30.31 -4.33 -18.57
C ILE A 65 -31.84 -4.55 -18.58
N LYS A 66 -32.59 -3.49 -18.91
CA LYS A 66 -33.96 -3.64 -19.39
C LYS A 66 -33.93 -4.01 -20.87
N ASN A 67 -34.42 -5.21 -21.15
CA ASN A 67 -34.88 -5.66 -22.46
C ASN A 67 -35.59 -4.54 -23.22
N ASN A 68 -35.10 -4.23 -24.41
CA ASN A 68 -35.93 -3.69 -25.48
C ASN A 68 -35.50 -4.34 -26.80
N ASN A 69 -36.16 -5.46 -27.10
CA ASN A 69 -36.38 -5.90 -28.46
C ASN A 69 -36.99 -4.75 -29.26
N LYS A 70 -36.31 -4.30 -30.32
CA LYS A 70 -36.96 -3.81 -31.54
C LYS A 70 -35.97 -3.78 -32.71
N ASN A 71 -36.24 -4.69 -33.64
CA ASN A 71 -35.80 -4.75 -35.02
C ASN A 71 -35.57 -3.37 -35.66
N ASN A 72 -34.46 -3.22 -36.40
CA ASN A 72 -34.52 -2.64 -37.74
C ASN A 72 -33.32 -3.04 -38.61
N LYS A 73 -33.63 -3.69 -39.72
CA LYS A 73 -32.77 -3.92 -40.89
C LYS A 73 -32.68 -2.63 -41.71
N ASN A 74 -31.49 -2.30 -42.24
CA ASN A 74 -31.20 -1.79 -43.60
C ASN A 74 -29.73 -1.29 -43.65
N LYS A 75 -28.81 -1.98 -44.34
CA LYS A 75 -28.40 -1.77 -45.75
C LYS A 75 -28.05 -0.32 -46.11
N ASN A 76 -26.76 0.01 -46.29
CA ASN A 76 -26.15 0.23 -47.61
C ASN A 76 -24.71 0.83 -47.57
N ASN A 77 -23.92 0.33 -48.51
CA ASN A 77 -22.57 0.68 -48.96
C ASN A 77 -22.26 2.18 -49.14
N ASN A 78 -20.99 2.57 -48.95
CA ASN A 78 -20.26 3.32 -49.98
C ASN A 78 -18.71 3.24 -49.87
N LYS A 79 -18.09 3.22 -51.07
CA LYS A 79 -16.69 3.00 -51.42
C LYS A 79 -15.84 4.29 -51.47
N ASN A 80 -14.52 4.08 -51.65
CA ASN A 80 -13.47 4.92 -52.29
C ASN A 80 -12.54 5.69 -51.33
N LYS A 81 -11.24 5.90 -51.56
CA LYS A 81 -10.15 5.42 -52.47
C LYS A 81 -8.91 6.29 -52.13
N ASN A 82 -7.70 5.72 -52.25
CA ASN A 82 -6.42 6.35 -52.69
C ASN A 82 -5.81 7.49 -51.83
N SER A 83 -4.49 7.74 -51.74
CA SER A 83 -3.25 7.13 -52.24
C SER A 83 -2.03 7.92 -51.70
N ASN A 84 -0.87 7.23 -51.59
CA ASN A 84 0.47 7.66 -51.98
C ASN A 84 1.34 8.66 -51.16
N ASN A 85 2.50 8.12 -50.75
CA ASN A 85 3.87 8.53 -51.16
C ASN A 85 4.81 9.26 -50.19
N ASN A 86 5.93 8.55 -49.92
CA ASN A 86 7.33 8.93 -50.15
C ASN A 86 8.20 9.57 -49.03
N ASN A 87 9.14 8.72 -48.57
CA ASN A 87 10.60 8.83 -48.70
C ASN A 87 11.47 9.67 -47.74
N ASN A 88 12.49 8.95 -47.25
CA ASN A 88 13.94 9.26 -47.17
C ASN A 88 14.59 9.57 -45.81
N ASN A 89 15.32 8.55 -45.33
CA ASN A 89 16.78 8.49 -45.15
C ASN A 89 17.49 9.17 -43.94
N ASN A 90 18.23 8.29 -43.23
CA ASN A 90 19.63 8.39 -42.75
C ASN A 90 19.86 8.24 -41.22
N ASN A 91 20.39 7.07 -40.88
CA ASN A 91 21.57 6.76 -40.05
C ASN A 91 21.94 7.68 -38.87
N ASP A 92 21.99 7.13 -37.65
CA ASP A 92 23.26 6.71 -37.00
C ASP A 92 22.97 6.13 -35.60
N GLY A 93 23.77 5.15 -35.19
CA GLY A 93 23.53 4.31 -34.01
C GLY A 93 23.74 4.99 -32.66
N ASN A 94 23.09 4.43 -31.63
CA ASN A 94 23.64 4.19 -30.29
C ASN A 94 22.57 3.54 -29.38
N GLU A 95 22.98 2.47 -28.70
CA GLU A 95 22.38 1.78 -27.54
C GLU A 95 20.85 1.58 -27.49
N ALA A 96 20.43 0.32 -27.62
CA ALA A 96 19.05 -0.15 -27.46
C ALA A 96 18.55 0.00 -26.01
N GLY A 97 18.12 1.20 -25.63
CA GLY A 97 17.17 1.41 -24.55
C GLY A 97 15.75 1.29 -25.11
N LEU A 98 14.89 0.49 -24.46
CA LEU A 98 13.46 0.40 -24.76
C LEU A 98 12.86 1.81 -24.83
N PRO A 99 12.12 2.15 -25.92
CA PRO A 99 11.60 3.49 -26.10
C PRO A 99 10.58 3.82 -25.00
N ASN A 100 10.79 4.94 -24.32
CA ASN A 100 9.82 5.55 -23.41
C ASN A 100 8.55 5.91 -24.21
N LEU A 101 7.54 5.04 -24.19
CA LEU A 101 6.22 5.33 -24.72
C LEU A 101 5.55 6.39 -23.84
N GLU A 102 5.30 7.57 -24.41
CA GLU A 102 4.45 8.59 -23.79
C GLU A 102 3.04 8.01 -23.54
N LEU A 103 2.69 7.92 -22.25
CA LEU A 103 1.44 7.37 -21.69
C LEU A 103 0.14 8.08 -22.14
N ASN A 104 0.22 9.02 -23.08
CA ASN A 104 -0.89 9.82 -23.60
C ASN A 104 -1.29 9.47 -25.04
N SER A 105 -0.59 8.56 -25.70
CA SER A 105 -1.19 7.86 -26.83
C SER A 105 -2.08 6.76 -26.28
N ILE A 106 -3.32 6.68 -26.76
CA ILE A 106 -4.24 5.59 -26.47
C ILE A 106 -3.52 4.30 -26.87
N ILE A 107 -2.81 3.67 -25.92
CA ILE A 107 -2.59 2.25 -25.99
C ILE A 107 -3.99 1.70 -26.18
N ASN A 108 -4.25 1.10 -27.34
CA ASN A 108 -5.56 0.55 -27.59
C ASN A 108 -5.69 -0.68 -26.70
N GLU A 109 -6.03 -0.44 -25.43
CA GLU A 109 -6.22 -1.46 -24.40
C GLU A 109 -7.24 -2.49 -24.86
N GLU A 110 -8.15 -2.09 -25.77
CA GLU A 110 -9.11 -3.00 -26.40
C GLU A 110 -8.43 -4.03 -27.31
N ILE A 111 -7.31 -3.69 -27.95
CA ILE A 111 -6.60 -4.60 -28.87
C ILE A 111 -5.59 -5.47 -28.13
N ILE A 112 -4.79 -4.90 -27.22
CA ILE A 112 -3.64 -5.64 -26.66
C ILE A 112 -4.08 -6.91 -25.93
N TYR A 113 -5.22 -6.88 -25.25
CA TYR A 113 -5.63 -7.94 -24.34
C TYR A 113 -6.63 -8.92 -24.88
N ASP A 114 -7.24 -8.65 -26.04
CA ASP A 114 -8.00 -9.68 -26.76
C ASP A 114 -7.05 -10.78 -27.30
N ASP A 115 -5.75 -10.48 -27.43
CA ASP A 115 -4.68 -11.40 -27.89
C ASP A 115 -3.52 -11.56 -26.88
N PHE A 116 -3.74 -11.22 -25.59
CA PHE A 116 -2.67 -11.31 -24.59
C PHE A 116 -2.17 -12.74 -24.43
N LYS A 117 -0.86 -12.92 -24.58
CA LYS A 117 -0.13 -14.16 -24.34
C LYS A 117 0.87 -13.94 -23.22
N SER A 118 1.12 -15.00 -22.47
CA SER A 118 2.07 -14.98 -21.38
C SER A 118 2.98 -16.19 -21.46
N ILE A 119 4.23 -15.98 -21.09
CA ILE A 119 5.24 -17.02 -20.90
C ILE A 119 5.65 -17.07 -19.42
N PRO A 120 6.09 -18.24 -18.91
CA PRO A 120 6.66 -18.33 -17.57
C PRO A 120 7.88 -17.42 -17.39
N ILE A 121 8.09 -16.90 -16.18
CA ILE A 121 9.34 -16.21 -15.81
C ILE A 121 10.50 -17.22 -15.78
N GLU A 122 11.66 -16.87 -16.33
CA GLU A 122 12.86 -17.69 -16.19
C GLU A 122 13.46 -17.53 -14.79
N LEU A 123 13.51 -18.63 -14.02
CA LEU A 123 14.02 -18.60 -12.65
C LEU A 123 15.54 -18.72 -12.63
N ASN A 124 16.22 -17.91 -11.82
CA ASN A 124 17.63 -18.12 -11.51
C ASN A 124 17.84 -19.29 -10.52
N GLU A 125 19.08 -19.73 -10.31
CA GLU A 125 19.38 -20.89 -9.47
C GLU A 125 18.86 -20.77 -8.02
N ASN A 126 18.96 -19.58 -7.42
CA ASN A 126 18.42 -19.38 -6.07
C ASN A 126 16.89 -19.46 -6.04
N GLU A 127 16.23 -18.91 -7.07
CA GLU A 127 14.77 -18.95 -7.20
C GLU A 127 14.24 -20.37 -7.45
N LYS A 128 15.00 -21.20 -8.19
CA LYS A 128 14.71 -22.63 -8.34
C LYS A 128 14.78 -23.36 -7.01
N ILE A 129 15.83 -23.11 -6.21
CA ILE A 129 15.96 -23.69 -4.85
C ILE A 129 14.79 -23.27 -3.96
N VAL A 130 14.41 -21.99 -3.98
CA VAL A 130 13.25 -21.50 -3.22
C VAL A 130 11.96 -22.16 -3.71
N LYS A 131 11.76 -22.31 -5.02
CA LYS A 131 10.62 -23.03 -5.61
C LYS A 131 10.55 -24.47 -5.10
N ASP A 132 11.64 -25.22 -5.17
CA ASP A 132 11.69 -26.61 -4.74
C ASP A 132 11.34 -26.76 -3.24
N ILE A 133 11.84 -25.84 -2.41
CA ILE A 133 11.51 -25.80 -0.99
C ILE A 133 10.02 -25.47 -0.76
N VAL A 134 9.46 -24.52 -1.49
CA VAL A 134 8.03 -24.19 -1.41
C VAL A 134 7.17 -25.36 -1.85
N MET A 135 7.50 -26.00 -2.97
CA MET A 135 6.70 -27.09 -3.53
C MET A 135 6.72 -28.35 -2.65
N SER A 136 7.81 -28.56 -1.90
CA SER A 136 7.98 -29.70 -0.97
C SER A 136 7.33 -29.50 0.41
N ARG A 137 6.95 -28.27 0.78
CA ARG A 137 6.36 -27.97 2.10
C ARG A 137 4.84 -27.94 2.02
N GLU A 138 4.19 -28.40 3.09
CA GLU A 138 2.76 -28.15 3.30
C GLU A 138 2.55 -26.92 4.19
N CYS A 139 1.31 -26.45 4.25
CA CYS A 139 0.93 -25.39 5.17
C CYS A 139 0.81 -25.96 6.59
N GLU A 140 1.80 -25.66 7.44
CA GLU A 140 1.81 -26.07 8.86
C GLU A 140 1.23 -25.00 9.79
N TYR A 141 1.37 -23.74 9.38
CA TYR A 141 0.92 -22.55 10.11
C TYR A 141 0.72 -21.41 9.13
N VAL A 142 0.05 -20.36 9.60
CA VAL A 142 -0.24 -19.17 8.80
C VAL A 142 0.56 -17.99 9.32
N ASP A 143 1.25 -17.34 8.39
CA ASP A 143 1.91 -16.05 8.63
C ASP A 143 1.03 -14.89 8.16
N LEU A 144 1.46 -13.68 8.50
CA LEU A 144 0.85 -12.44 8.03
C LEU A 144 1.90 -11.59 7.33
N VAL A 145 1.59 -11.13 6.12
CA VAL A 145 2.43 -10.24 5.32
C VAL A 145 1.73 -8.89 5.21
N TYR A 146 2.45 -7.82 5.52
CA TYR A 146 2.05 -6.44 5.26
C TYR A 146 2.89 -5.83 4.16
N THR A 147 2.32 -4.86 3.44
CA THR A 147 3.08 -3.85 2.70
C THR A 147 2.91 -2.50 3.36
N TRP A 148 4.02 -1.79 3.58
CA TRP A 148 3.99 -0.47 4.19
C TRP A 148 5.15 0.41 3.72
N VAL A 149 4.87 1.69 3.54
CA VAL A 149 5.87 2.72 3.28
C VAL A 149 5.53 4.01 4.02
N ASN A 150 6.55 4.76 4.41
CA ASN A 150 6.43 6.13 4.89
C ASN A 150 6.82 7.11 3.78
N GLY A 151 5.83 7.79 3.20
CA GLY A 151 6.01 8.80 2.15
C GLY A 151 6.72 10.08 2.60
N SER A 152 6.79 10.32 3.92
CA SER A 152 7.46 11.48 4.52
C SER A 152 8.96 11.25 4.76
N ASP A 153 9.42 10.02 4.64
CA ASP A 153 10.86 9.70 4.67
C ASP A 153 11.60 10.51 3.59
N PRO A 154 12.63 11.31 3.95
CA PRO A 154 13.32 12.18 3.01
C PRO A 154 13.96 11.44 1.82
N LYS A 155 14.49 10.23 2.03
CA LYS A 155 15.12 9.43 0.98
C LYS A 155 14.07 8.87 0.03
N HIS A 156 12.98 8.33 0.58
CA HIS A 156 11.86 7.82 -0.19
C HIS A 156 11.21 8.93 -1.03
N PHE A 157 10.94 10.09 -0.41
CA PHE A 157 10.41 11.27 -1.07
C PHE A 157 11.31 11.77 -2.19
N ALA A 158 12.61 11.98 -1.93
CA ALA A 158 13.55 12.48 -2.93
C ALA A 158 13.67 11.53 -4.14
N THR A 159 13.72 10.22 -3.87
CA THR A 159 13.78 9.18 -4.91
C THR A 159 12.51 9.18 -5.78
N LYS A 160 11.33 9.32 -5.15
CA LYS A 160 10.05 9.44 -5.85
C LYS A 160 10.03 10.63 -6.80
N GLN A 161 10.44 11.81 -6.30
CA GLN A 161 10.44 13.04 -7.08
C GLN A 161 11.41 12.98 -8.27
N LYS A 162 12.51 12.23 -8.15
CA LYS A 162 13.47 12.02 -9.25
C LYS A 162 12.90 11.16 -10.37
N LEU A 163 12.11 10.13 -10.04
CA LEU A 163 11.58 9.15 -11.01
C LEU A 163 10.20 9.52 -11.56
N LYS A 164 9.44 10.34 -10.83
CA LYS A 164 8.11 10.77 -11.24
C LYS A 164 8.18 11.69 -12.46
N ASN A 165 7.48 11.32 -13.53
CA ASN A 165 7.29 12.20 -14.68
C ASN A 165 6.42 13.40 -14.30
N LYS A 166 6.74 14.59 -14.84
CA LYS A 166 6.00 15.83 -14.51
C LYS A 166 4.51 15.76 -14.83
N SER A 167 4.12 15.03 -15.87
CA SER A 167 2.73 14.83 -16.28
C SER A 167 1.96 13.84 -15.38
N GLN A 168 2.67 13.05 -14.57
CA GLN A 168 2.06 12.00 -13.78
C GLN A 168 1.45 12.59 -12.50
N ILE A 169 0.13 12.49 -12.36
CA ILE A 169 -0.55 12.84 -11.12
C ILE A 169 -0.54 11.60 -10.23
N VAL A 170 0.17 11.68 -9.11
CA VAL A 170 0.20 10.62 -8.09
C VAL A 170 -0.31 11.24 -6.79
N PRO A 171 -1.46 10.79 -6.26
CA PRO A 171 -2.01 11.33 -5.02
C PRO A 171 -1.02 11.22 -3.86
N ALA A 172 -0.98 12.24 -3.00
CA ALA A 172 -0.14 12.20 -1.81
C ALA A 172 -0.58 11.08 -0.84
N SER A 173 -1.88 10.79 -0.79
CA SER A 173 -2.47 9.71 0.02
C SER A 173 -1.90 8.33 -0.33
N SER A 174 -1.41 8.10 -1.55
CA SER A 174 -0.86 6.80 -1.96
C SER A 174 0.39 6.36 -1.19
N PHE A 175 1.03 7.27 -0.45
CA PHE A 175 2.24 6.96 0.34
C PHE A 175 2.19 7.56 1.75
N ARG A 176 1.08 8.19 2.15
CA ARG A 176 1.02 8.92 3.40
C ARG A 176 0.92 7.91 4.55
N ASP A 177 1.89 7.94 5.45
CA ASP A 177 1.78 7.24 6.73
C ASP A 177 1.02 8.11 7.73
N ILE A 178 -0.14 7.62 8.18
CA ILE A 178 -0.97 8.26 9.21
C ILE A 178 -0.92 7.51 10.56
N GLY A 179 -0.03 6.52 10.70
CA GLY A 179 0.10 5.68 11.89
C GLY A 179 -0.84 4.46 11.92
N THR A 180 -1.47 4.14 10.79
CA THR A 180 -2.34 2.98 10.53
C THR A 180 -1.68 1.65 10.92
N LEU A 181 -0.44 1.41 10.46
CA LEU A 181 0.28 0.14 10.69
C LEU A 181 0.35 -0.26 12.17
N LYS A 182 0.61 0.69 13.07
CA LYS A 182 0.69 0.46 14.52
C LYS A 182 -0.60 -0.18 15.05
N TYR A 183 -1.73 0.39 14.68
CA TYR A 183 -3.04 -0.06 15.15
C TYR A 183 -3.50 -1.33 14.43
N SER A 184 -3.13 -1.50 13.16
CA SER A 184 -3.35 -2.75 12.43
C SER A 184 -2.66 -3.90 13.14
N LEU A 185 -1.38 -3.76 13.50
CA LEU A 185 -0.67 -4.80 14.22
C LEU A 185 -1.22 -5.04 15.65
N ARG A 186 -1.68 -3.99 16.37
CA ARG A 186 -2.40 -4.19 17.65
C ARG A 186 -3.64 -5.05 17.45
N SER A 187 -4.40 -4.79 16.39
CA SER A 187 -5.60 -5.56 16.04
C SER A 187 -5.29 -7.04 15.80
N VAL A 188 -4.16 -7.34 15.14
CA VAL A 188 -3.70 -8.73 14.91
C VAL A 188 -3.51 -9.45 16.23
N ARG A 189 -2.76 -8.87 17.18
CA ARG A 189 -2.49 -9.54 18.45
C ARG A 189 -3.71 -9.61 19.36
N GLN A 190 -4.66 -8.69 19.20
CA GLN A 190 -5.91 -8.72 19.93
C GLN A 190 -6.92 -9.74 19.38
N TYR A 191 -6.98 -9.92 18.07
CA TYR A 191 -8.10 -10.61 17.41
C TYR A 191 -7.72 -11.80 16.54
N ALA A 192 -6.45 -11.94 16.15
CA ALA A 192 -5.92 -13.07 15.40
C ALA A 192 -4.60 -13.61 16.03
N PRO A 193 -4.58 -13.96 17.33
CA PRO A 193 -3.35 -14.33 18.04
C PRO A 193 -2.71 -15.65 17.55
N TRP A 194 -3.43 -16.42 16.74
CA TRP A 194 -2.96 -17.66 16.10
C TRP A 194 -1.98 -17.42 14.94
N ILE A 195 -1.89 -16.19 14.42
CA ILE A 195 -0.90 -15.81 13.40
C ILE A 195 0.51 -15.96 13.99
N LYS A 196 1.34 -16.80 13.35
CA LYS A 196 2.63 -17.20 13.91
C LYS A 196 3.69 -16.13 13.74
N ASN A 197 3.99 -15.74 12.50
CA ASN A 197 4.95 -14.69 12.19
C ASN A 197 4.27 -13.54 11.45
N ILE A 198 4.80 -12.33 11.63
CA ILE A 198 4.38 -11.13 10.90
C ILE A 198 5.58 -10.62 10.11
N TYR A 199 5.42 -10.46 8.81
CA TYR A 199 6.41 -9.88 7.90
C TYR A 199 5.90 -8.55 7.38
N ILE A 200 6.71 -7.50 7.48
CA ILE A 200 6.38 -6.16 6.99
C ILE A 200 7.32 -5.87 5.82
N ILE A 201 6.77 -5.86 4.61
CA ILE A 201 7.48 -5.55 3.38
C ILE A 201 7.59 -4.03 3.26
N THR A 202 8.82 -3.53 3.16
CA THR A 202 9.09 -2.08 3.12
C THR A 202 10.21 -1.71 2.15
N ALA A 203 10.30 -0.41 1.84
CA ALA A 203 11.43 0.19 1.15
C ALA A 203 12.62 0.46 2.11
N ASP A 204 12.98 -0.52 2.94
CA ASP A 204 13.99 -0.45 4.03
C ASP A 204 13.66 0.46 5.20
N GLN A 205 12.38 0.78 5.35
CA GLN A 205 11.89 1.67 6.38
C GLN A 205 11.50 0.87 7.62
N LYS A 206 11.63 1.51 8.78
CA LYS A 206 11.08 1.05 10.06
C LYS A 206 10.33 2.22 10.71
N PRO A 207 9.14 2.01 11.28
CA PRO A 207 8.44 3.06 12.02
C PRO A 207 9.20 3.43 13.31
N ASP A 208 9.20 4.71 13.67
CA ASP A 208 9.95 5.20 14.86
C ASP A 208 9.43 4.66 16.19
N TRP A 209 8.18 4.20 16.23
CA TRP A 209 7.57 3.58 17.42
C TRP A 209 7.88 2.09 17.56
N PHE A 210 8.52 1.47 16.56
CA PHE A 210 8.77 0.02 16.55
C PHE A 210 9.98 -0.33 17.42
N ASP A 211 9.80 -1.28 18.34
CA ASP A 211 10.86 -1.82 19.17
C ASP A 211 11.67 -2.89 18.40
N SER A 212 12.92 -2.57 18.07
CA SER A 212 13.81 -3.50 17.36
C SER A 212 14.18 -4.73 18.17
N GLU A 213 14.06 -4.69 19.51
CA GLU A 213 14.31 -5.83 20.40
C GLU A 213 13.04 -6.68 20.63
N ASN A 214 11.94 -6.39 19.92
CA ASN A 214 10.63 -7.00 20.14
C ASN A 214 10.73 -8.52 20.38
N PRO A 215 10.06 -9.04 21.43
CA PRO A 215 10.13 -10.46 21.77
C PRO A 215 9.31 -11.35 20.83
N ASP A 216 8.64 -10.75 19.85
CA ASP A 216 7.66 -11.39 18.99
C ASP A 216 8.26 -11.66 17.60
N ASN A 217 7.59 -12.48 16.80
CA ASN A 217 8.06 -12.81 15.45
C ASN A 217 7.63 -11.75 14.42
N VAL A 218 7.94 -10.47 14.65
CA VAL A 218 7.71 -9.38 13.68
C VAL A 218 9.01 -9.02 12.96
N ARG A 219 9.06 -9.23 11.65
CA ARG A 219 10.28 -9.07 10.82
C ARG A 219 10.01 -8.14 9.65
N PHE A 220 11.03 -7.36 9.27
CA PHE A 220 10.97 -6.54 8.07
C PHE A 220 11.61 -7.27 6.91
N ILE A 221 11.01 -7.19 5.72
CA ILE A 221 11.56 -7.69 4.46
C ILE A 221 11.74 -6.49 3.53
N SER A 222 12.94 -6.30 2.98
CA SER A 222 13.17 -5.26 1.99
C SER A 222 12.57 -5.65 0.65
N HIS A 223 12.07 -4.69 -0.13
CA HIS A 223 11.77 -4.92 -1.55
C HIS A 223 12.95 -5.59 -2.29
N ARG A 224 14.19 -5.23 -1.93
CA ARG A 224 15.39 -5.81 -2.56
C ARG A 224 15.59 -7.29 -2.27
N ASP A 225 14.99 -7.84 -1.22
CA ASP A 225 15.25 -9.22 -0.83
C ASP A 225 14.57 -10.23 -1.77
N TYR A 226 13.48 -9.82 -2.45
CA TYR A 226 12.62 -10.75 -3.18
C TYR A 226 12.23 -10.30 -4.59
N PHE A 227 12.47 -9.05 -4.99
CA PHE A 227 12.24 -8.65 -6.39
C PHE A 227 13.08 -9.51 -7.35
N HIS A 228 12.45 -10.11 -8.35
CA HIS A 228 13.13 -10.90 -9.37
C HIS A 228 14.12 -10.02 -10.16
N ASN A 229 13.61 -8.95 -10.76
CA ASN A 229 14.41 -7.96 -11.47
C ASN A 229 14.78 -6.80 -10.54
N LYS A 230 16.03 -6.76 -10.07
CA LYS A 230 16.50 -5.69 -9.16
C LYS A 230 16.47 -4.30 -9.81
N SER A 231 16.52 -4.21 -11.14
CA SER A 231 16.36 -2.97 -11.92
C SER A 231 14.96 -2.36 -11.80
N ASP A 232 13.96 -3.13 -11.40
CA ASP A 232 12.59 -2.66 -11.18
C ASP A 232 12.47 -1.83 -9.90
N LEU A 233 13.51 -1.83 -9.06
CA LEU A 233 13.63 -0.97 -7.90
C LEU A 233 14.34 0.35 -8.22
N PRO A 234 14.10 1.41 -7.44
CA PRO A 234 13.01 1.54 -6.48
C PRO A 234 11.65 1.65 -7.21
N THR A 235 10.59 1.14 -6.60
CA THR A 235 9.22 1.24 -7.10
C THR A 235 8.31 1.91 -6.09
N PHE A 236 7.29 2.59 -6.59
CA PHE A 236 6.23 3.28 -5.87
C PHE A 236 4.85 2.73 -6.29
N ASN A 237 4.84 1.47 -6.72
CA ASN A 237 3.68 0.76 -7.23
C ASN A 237 3.41 -0.47 -6.37
N SER A 238 2.28 -0.52 -5.68
CA SER A 238 1.93 -1.71 -4.87
C SER A 238 1.72 -2.95 -5.74
N ASN A 239 1.15 -2.82 -6.94
CA ASN A 239 0.97 -3.96 -7.84
C ASN A 239 2.34 -4.54 -8.24
N ALA A 240 3.37 -3.71 -8.44
CA ALA A 240 4.74 -4.17 -8.71
C ALA A 240 5.36 -4.90 -7.50
N ILE A 241 5.12 -4.39 -6.29
CA ILE A 241 5.56 -5.01 -5.03
C ILE A 241 4.89 -6.38 -4.85
N GLU A 242 3.58 -6.45 -5.06
CA GLU A 242 2.75 -7.66 -4.96
C GLU A 242 3.07 -8.67 -6.08
N ALA A 243 3.37 -8.23 -7.31
CA ALA A 243 3.71 -9.08 -8.45
C ALA A 243 4.95 -9.96 -8.21
N ASN A 244 5.78 -9.60 -7.24
CA ASN A 244 6.97 -10.36 -6.87
C ASN A 244 6.74 -11.31 -5.68
N PHE A 245 5.53 -11.39 -5.10
CA PHE A 245 5.26 -12.21 -3.90
C PHE A 245 5.53 -13.71 -4.08
N TRP A 246 5.54 -14.21 -5.31
CA TRP A 246 5.97 -15.58 -5.61
C TRP A 246 7.40 -15.87 -5.15
N ASN A 247 8.26 -14.84 -5.10
CA ASN A 247 9.67 -14.94 -4.75
C ASN A 247 9.98 -14.54 -3.30
N LEU A 248 8.97 -14.45 -2.42
CA LEU A 248 9.20 -14.11 -1.02
C LEU A 248 10.23 -15.04 -0.36
N PRO A 249 11.00 -14.55 0.64
CA PRO A 249 12.00 -15.35 1.32
C PRO A 249 11.44 -16.67 1.88
N VAL A 250 12.27 -17.73 1.91
CA VAL A 250 11.86 -19.09 2.25
C VAL A 250 11.35 -19.29 3.68
N GLN A 251 11.61 -18.31 4.57
CA GLN A 251 11.07 -18.30 5.92
C GLN A 251 9.59 -17.93 6.00
N VAL A 252 9.03 -17.26 4.97
CA VAL A 252 7.60 -16.97 4.91
C VAL A 252 6.87 -18.28 4.59
N SER A 253 5.89 -18.63 5.43
CA SER A 253 5.09 -19.84 5.28
C SER A 253 4.46 -19.97 3.89
N ASN A 254 4.19 -21.21 3.49
CA ASN A 254 3.43 -21.49 2.29
C ASN A 254 2.02 -20.90 2.34
N CYS A 255 1.39 -20.85 3.51
CA CYS A 255 0.10 -20.20 3.71
C CYS A 255 0.29 -18.91 4.51
N PHE A 256 -0.17 -17.79 3.97
CA PHE A 256 -0.10 -16.51 4.65
C PHE A 256 -1.29 -15.62 4.30
N LEU A 257 -1.67 -14.76 5.24
CA LEU A 257 -2.59 -13.67 4.99
C LEU A 257 -1.80 -12.45 4.49
N TYR A 258 -2.40 -11.67 3.60
CA TYR A 258 -1.85 -10.40 3.14
C TYR A 258 -2.82 -9.25 3.42
N LEU A 259 -2.30 -8.19 4.05
CA LEU A 259 -3.02 -6.97 4.41
C LEU A 259 -2.21 -5.74 3.98
N ASN A 260 -2.92 -4.69 3.58
CA ASN A 260 -2.38 -3.33 3.65
C ASN A 260 -2.40 -2.84 5.11
N ASP A 261 -1.59 -1.82 5.41
CA ASP A 261 -1.47 -1.26 6.76
C ASP A 261 -2.75 -0.58 7.27
N ASP A 262 -3.67 -0.25 6.36
CA ASP A 262 -4.98 0.36 6.63
C ASP A 262 -6.11 -0.66 6.87
N ILE A 263 -5.79 -1.96 6.95
CA ILE A 263 -6.74 -3.03 7.28
C ILE A 263 -6.53 -3.47 8.73
N TYR A 264 -7.61 -3.58 9.49
CA TYR A 264 -7.60 -3.96 10.92
C TYR A 264 -8.53 -5.13 11.15
N PHE A 265 -8.14 -6.10 11.97
CA PHE A 265 -9.08 -7.07 12.52
C PHE A 265 -10.02 -6.36 13.50
N SER A 266 -11.33 -6.60 13.38
CA SER A 266 -12.34 -5.88 14.17
C SER A 266 -13.04 -6.72 15.21
N ARG A 267 -12.91 -8.04 15.13
CA ARG A 267 -13.45 -9.04 16.07
C ARG A 267 -12.52 -10.25 16.13
N PRO A 268 -12.57 -11.09 17.19
CA PRO A 268 -11.81 -12.33 17.21
C PRO A 268 -12.13 -13.20 15.99
N VAL A 269 -11.09 -13.66 15.31
CA VAL A 269 -11.16 -14.57 14.16
C VAL A 269 -10.27 -15.78 14.42
N ASN A 270 -10.61 -16.90 13.82
CA ASN A 270 -9.85 -18.14 13.84
C ASN A 270 -9.18 -18.38 12.48
N GLN A 271 -8.20 -19.29 12.43
CA GLN A 271 -7.62 -19.75 11.17
C GLN A 271 -8.70 -20.27 10.21
N SER A 272 -9.73 -20.94 10.75
CA SER A 272 -10.86 -21.50 10.00
C SER A 272 -11.74 -20.47 9.29
N ASP A 273 -11.60 -19.17 9.61
CA ASP A 273 -12.28 -18.10 8.88
C ASP A 273 -11.65 -17.86 7.48
N TYR A 274 -10.40 -18.28 7.29
CA TYR A 274 -9.58 -18.01 6.10
C TYR A 274 -9.09 -19.28 5.37
N PHE A 275 -8.93 -20.39 6.09
CA PHE A 275 -8.52 -21.69 5.54
C PHE A 275 -9.43 -22.78 6.10
N ASP A 276 -9.90 -23.72 5.27
CA ASP A 276 -10.65 -24.87 5.76
C ASP A 276 -9.74 -25.90 6.49
N GLU A 277 -10.34 -27.01 6.94
CA GLU A 277 -9.62 -28.09 7.63
C GLU A 277 -8.51 -28.75 6.79
N ASN A 278 -8.57 -28.63 5.47
CA ASN A 278 -7.58 -29.13 4.51
C ASN A 278 -6.64 -28.02 4.01
N PHE A 279 -6.64 -26.83 4.66
CA PHE A 279 -5.91 -25.64 4.22
C PHE A 279 -6.30 -25.11 2.83
N ASN A 280 -7.49 -25.45 2.32
CA ASN A 280 -8.02 -24.76 1.16
C ASN A 280 -8.41 -23.34 1.56
N GLN A 281 -7.98 -22.36 0.79
CA GLN A 281 -8.26 -20.96 1.09
C GLN A 281 -9.75 -20.61 0.91
N VAL A 282 -10.22 -19.68 1.72
CA VAL A 282 -11.47 -18.97 1.51
C VAL A 282 -11.22 -17.81 0.55
N VAL A 283 -12.08 -17.66 -0.47
CA VAL A 283 -12.03 -16.54 -1.41
C VAL A 283 -13.24 -15.66 -1.18
N PHE A 284 -13.00 -14.44 -0.70
CA PHE A 284 -14.03 -13.44 -0.48
C PHE A 284 -14.22 -12.60 -1.76
N THR A 285 -15.45 -12.55 -2.22
CA THR A 285 -15.86 -11.73 -3.37
C THR A 285 -17.00 -10.81 -2.96
N THR A 286 -17.23 -9.78 -3.77
CA THR A 286 -18.44 -8.97 -3.68
C THR A 286 -19.55 -9.59 -4.53
N GLN A 287 -20.76 -9.05 -4.43
CA GLN A 287 -21.85 -9.44 -5.31
C GLN A 287 -21.74 -8.79 -6.71
N ASP A 288 -20.84 -7.84 -6.90
CA ASP A 288 -20.71 -7.09 -8.15
C ASP A 288 -20.08 -7.95 -9.26
N GLU A 289 -20.69 -7.92 -10.43
CA GLU A 289 -20.27 -8.65 -11.61
C GLU A 289 -19.17 -7.91 -12.40
N LEU A 290 -18.16 -8.67 -12.79
CA LEU A 290 -17.04 -8.23 -13.60
C LEU A 290 -17.10 -8.89 -14.97
N TRP A 291 -17.61 -8.11 -15.92
CA TRP A 291 -17.69 -8.49 -17.33
C TRP A 291 -16.34 -8.35 -18.01
N THR A 292 -16.11 -9.10 -19.10
CA THR A 292 -14.86 -9.03 -19.88
C THR A 292 -14.68 -7.68 -20.57
N LYS A 293 -15.77 -7.02 -20.94
CA LYS A 293 -15.75 -5.67 -21.53
C LYS A 293 -16.70 -4.74 -20.77
N SER A 294 -16.32 -3.47 -20.68
CA SER A 294 -17.13 -2.41 -20.10
C SER A 294 -17.23 -1.26 -21.08
N GLU A 295 -18.45 -0.84 -21.43
CA GLU A 295 -18.69 0.28 -22.33
C GLU A 295 -18.37 1.66 -21.70
N ASN A 296 -18.14 1.70 -20.38
CA ASN A 296 -17.98 2.94 -19.63
C ASN A 296 -16.69 2.94 -18.79
N LEU A 297 -15.55 2.58 -19.39
CA LEU A 297 -14.25 2.56 -18.70
C LEU A 297 -13.92 3.89 -18.01
N ASN A 298 -14.36 5.02 -18.58
CA ASN A 298 -14.16 6.36 -18.01
C ASN A 298 -14.80 6.57 -16.63
N LYS A 299 -15.79 5.76 -16.24
CA LYS A 299 -16.46 5.85 -14.93
C LYS A 299 -15.69 5.11 -13.82
N PHE A 300 -14.74 4.27 -14.18
CA PHE A 300 -13.95 3.50 -13.22
C PHE A 300 -12.73 4.29 -12.77
N ASP A 301 -12.39 4.13 -11.48
CA ASP A 301 -11.12 4.62 -10.95
C ASP A 301 -9.94 3.79 -11.50
N GLN A 302 -8.72 4.19 -11.15
CA GLN A 302 -7.52 3.49 -11.61
C GLN A 302 -7.46 2.03 -11.12
N TYR A 303 -7.95 1.76 -9.91
CA TYR A 303 -7.91 0.44 -9.30
C TYR A 303 -8.86 -0.53 -10.03
N SER A 304 -10.11 -0.13 -10.26
CA SER A 304 -11.07 -0.99 -10.95
C SER A 304 -10.70 -1.20 -12.42
N LYS A 305 -10.05 -0.21 -13.06
CA LYS A 305 -9.49 -0.38 -14.42
C LYS A 305 -8.43 -1.48 -14.45
N ALA A 306 -7.52 -1.51 -13.48
CA ALA A 306 -6.53 -2.58 -13.37
C ALA A 306 -7.19 -3.96 -13.15
N ILE A 307 -8.31 -4.04 -12.41
CA ILE A 307 -9.08 -5.29 -12.28
C ILE A 307 -9.69 -5.70 -13.64
N LEU A 308 -10.37 -4.78 -14.34
CA LEU A 308 -10.96 -5.05 -15.66
C LEU A 308 -9.92 -5.50 -16.67
N PHE A 309 -8.76 -4.85 -16.65
CA PHE A 309 -7.60 -5.20 -17.45
C PHE A 309 -7.10 -6.62 -17.17
N THR A 310 -6.92 -6.95 -15.88
CA THR A 310 -6.56 -8.30 -15.43
C THR A 310 -7.58 -9.34 -15.88
N ASN A 311 -8.87 -9.03 -15.79
CA ASN A 311 -9.96 -9.91 -16.19
C ASN A 311 -9.96 -10.23 -17.69
N ARG A 312 -9.59 -9.26 -18.53
CA ARG A 312 -9.40 -9.45 -19.97
C ARG A 312 -8.22 -10.37 -20.26
N ALA A 313 -7.08 -10.13 -19.61
CA ALA A 313 -5.92 -11.00 -19.75
C ALA A 313 -6.21 -12.45 -19.34
N LEU A 314 -6.93 -12.65 -18.23
CA LEU A 314 -7.42 -13.98 -17.79
C LEU A 314 -8.29 -14.64 -18.87
N ALA A 315 -9.25 -13.89 -19.43
CA ALA A 315 -10.12 -14.41 -20.50
C ALA A 315 -9.34 -14.82 -21.75
N SER A 316 -8.31 -14.05 -22.13
CA SER A 316 -7.43 -14.35 -23.27
C SER A 316 -6.57 -15.60 -23.02
N VAL A 317 -5.82 -15.63 -21.91
CA VAL A 317 -4.89 -16.73 -21.59
C VAL A 317 -5.64 -18.05 -21.42
N TRP A 318 -6.80 -18.04 -20.77
CA TRP A 318 -7.62 -19.25 -20.57
C TRP A 318 -8.62 -19.52 -21.68
N GLN A 319 -8.71 -18.64 -22.69
CA GLN A 319 -9.65 -18.74 -23.81
C GLN A 319 -11.10 -18.95 -23.35
N GLU A 320 -11.50 -18.24 -22.29
CA GLU A 320 -12.81 -18.36 -21.67
C GLU A 320 -13.46 -16.97 -21.46
N ILE A 321 -14.73 -16.85 -21.84
CA ILE A 321 -15.53 -15.66 -21.58
C ILE A 321 -16.52 -16.01 -20.48
N VAL A 322 -16.18 -15.64 -19.26
CA VAL A 322 -17.00 -15.86 -18.06
C VAL A 322 -17.23 -14.54 -17.34
N ILE A 323 -18.37 -14.44 -16.67
CA ILE A 323 -18.65 -13.33 -15.74
C ILE A 323 -17.98 -13.69 -14.42
N ARG A 324 -17.06 -12.85 -13.97
CA ARG A 324 -16.36 -13.02 -12.69
C ARG A 324 -16.97 -12.09 -11.64
N LYS A 325 -16.54 -12.21 -10.39
CA LYS A 325 -16.91 -11.27 -9.33
C LYS A 325 -15.72 -10.41 -8.91
N PHE A 326 -15.99 -9.19 -8.48
CA PHE A 326 -14.94 -8.35 -7.90
C PHE A 326 -14.44 -8.98 -6.59
N PRO A 327 -13.11 -8.95 -6.33
CA PRO A 327 -12.56 -9.41 -5.06
C PRO A 327 -13.01 -8.49 -3.92
N ALA A 328 -13.21 -9.04 -2.72
CA ALA A 328 -13.40 -8.21 -1.54
C ALA A 328 -12.11 -7.45 -1.21
N HIS A 329 -12.22 -6.18 -0.82
CA HIS A 329 -11.08 -5.33 -0.50
C HIS A 329 -10.69 -5.44 0.99
N GLY A 330 -10.43 -6.67 1.42
CA GLY A 330 -10.07 -7.04 2.78
C GLY A 330 -8.80 -7.90 2.81
N VAL A 331 -8.72 -8.79 3.79
CA VAL A 331 -7.65 -9.78 3.91
C VAL A 331 -7.58 -10.62 2.63
N GLN A 332 -6.39 -10.69 2.01
CA GLN A 332 -6.14 -11.66 0.95
C GLN A 332 -5.53 -12.93 1.56
N ILE A 333 -5.95 -14.09 1.07
CA ILE A 333 -5.53 -15.39 1.58
C ILE A 333 -4.65 -16.03 0.52
N PHE A 334 -3.36 -16.20 0.82
CA PHE A 334 -2.38 -16.63 -0.15
C PHE A 334 -1.72 -17.97 0.20
N ASN A 335 -1.43 -18.72 -0.85
CA ASN A 335 -0.70 -19.98 -0.89
C ASN A 335 0.43 -19.86 -1.91
N ARG A 336 1.68 -20.07 -1.47
CA ARG A 336 2.87 -19.96 -2.30
C ARG A 336 2.90 -20.93 -3.49
N LYS A 337 2.27 -22.10 -3.38
CA LYS A 337 2.15 -23.04 -4.52
C LYS A 337 1.29 -22.44 -5.64
N ILE A 338 0.22 -21.70 -5.29
CA ILE A 338 -0.62 -20.98 -6.27
C ILE A 338 0.17 -19.84 -6.90
N TRP A 339 1.01 -19.13 -6.15
CA TRP A 339 1.89 -18.12 -6.71
C TRP A 339 2.84 -18.64 -7.79
N TYR A 340 3.40 -19.85 -7.63
CA TYR A 340 4.18 -20.46 -8.70
C TYR A 340 3.31 -20.86 -9.91
N LYS A 341 2.05 -21.23 -9.69
CA LYS A 341 1.10 -21.43 -10.79
C LYS A 341 0.79 -20.13 -11.55
N ILE A 342 0.67 -19.01 -10.83
CA ILE A 342 0.53 -17.67 -11.44
C ILE A 342 1.79 -17.34 -12.25
N GLN A 343 2.98 -17.59 -11.70
CA GLN A 343 4.23 -17.34 -12.40
C GLN A 343 4.36 -18.17 -13.69
N GLU A 344 3.86 -19.41 -13.71
CA GLU A 344 3.85 -20.27 -14.90
C GLU A 344 2.86 -19.80 -15.98
N GLU A 345 1.65 -19.36 -15.61
CA GLU A 345 0.61 -18.97 -16.58
C GLU A 345 0.67 -17.48 -16.96
N PHE A 346 1.09 -16.64 -16.03
CA PHE A 346 1.02 -15.17 -16.09
C PHE A 346 2.39 -14.51 -15.87
N GLY A 347 3.50 -15.21 -16.13
CA GLY A 347 4.85 -14.67 -15.94
C GLY A 347 5.10 -13.33 -16.64
N THR A 348 4.72 -13.21 -17.92
CA THR A 348 4.81 -11.93 -18.65
C THR A 348 3.99 -10.81 -18.00
N ALA A 349 2.82 -11.13 -17.44
CA ALA A 349 1.98 -10.16 -16.74
C ALA A 349 2.65 -9.63 -15.46
N LEU A 350 3.29 -10.53 -14.71
CA LEU A 350 4.03 -10.20 -13.49
C LEU A 350 5.25 -9.32 -13.83
N GLU A 351 6.00 -9.63 -14.88
CA GLU A 351 7.16 -8.83 -15.31
C GLU A 351 6.77 -7.42 -15.77
N ILE A 352 5.72 -7.31 -16.61
CA ILE A 352 5.20 -6.00 -17.05
C ILE A 352 4.81 -5.17 -15.83
N THR A 353 4.03 -5.76 -14.91
CA THR A 353 3.56 -5.07 -13.71
C THR A 353 4.73 -4.70 -12.78
N SER A 354 5.69 -5.59 -12.59
CA SER A 354 6.90 -5.37 -11.78
C SER A 354 7.73 -4.18 -12.28
N SER A 355 7.86 -4.03 -13.60
CA SER A 355 8.67 -2.98 -14.21
C SER A 355 8.11 -1.55 -14.02
N ASN A 356 6.80 -1.42 -13.75
CA ASN A 356 6.13 -0.13 -13.61
C ASN A 356 6.46 0.53 -12.26
N LYS A 357 7.22 1.64 -12.32
CA LYS A 357 7.65 2.42 -11.14
C LYS A 357 6.50 3.06 -10.35
N PHE A 358 5.36 3.30 -11.01
CA PHE A 358 4.16 3.88 -10.42
C PHE A 358 2.95 3.14 -10.98
N ARG A 359 1.84 3.10 -10.22
CA ARG A 359 0.62 2.40 -10.63
C ARG A 359 0.15 2.86 -12.02
N SER A 360 -0.16 1.89 -12.85
CA SER A 360 -0.74 2.03 -14.18
C SER A 360 -2.12 1.35 -14.24
N ILE A 361 -2.98 1.83 -15.13
CA ILE A 361 -4.23 1.11 -15.47
C ILE A 361 -3.94 -0.20 -16.22
N LEU A 362 -2.71 -0.35 -16.73
CA LEU A 362 -2.18 -1.55 -17.38
C LEU A 362 -1.40 -2.46 -16.42
N ASP A 363 -1.45 -2.20 -15.12
CA ASP A 363 -0.95 -3.15 -14.14
C ASP A 363 -1.95 -4.28 -13.97
N PHE A 364 -1.44 -5.49 -13.72
CA PHE A 364 -2.29 -6.56 -13.22
C PHE A 364 -2.62 -6.28 -11.75
N GLN A 365 -3.92 -6.29 -11.43
CA GLN A 365 -4.38 -6.21 -10.05
C GLN A 365 -4.22 -7.59 -9.42
N ILE A 366 -3.22 -7.68 -8.55
CA ILE A 366 -2.66 -8.95 -8.12
C ILE A 366 -3.62 -9.76 -7.25
N GLY A 367 -4.38 -9.12 -6.37
CA GLY A 367 -5.43 -9.79 -5.59
C GLY A 367 -6.49 -10.47 -6.48
N HIS A 368 -6.96 -9.79 -7.54
CA HIS A 368 -7.90 -10.36 -8.50
C HIS A 368 -7.27 -11.51 -9.28
N LEU A 369 -6.06 -11.30 -9.86
CA LEU A 369 -5.33 -12.34 -10.58
C LEU A 369 -5.17 -13.60 -9.72
N TYR A 370 -4.69 -13.43 -8.48
CA TYR A 370 -4.47 -14.52 -7.55
C TYR A 370 -5.77 -15.28 -7.26
N ASN A 371 -6.84 -14.58 -6.89
CA ASN A 371 -8.10 -15.21 -6.53
C ASN A 371 -8.69 -16.02 -7.69
N GLN A 372 -8.57 -15.53 -8.93
CA GLN A 372 -9.04 -16.28 -10.10
C GLN A 372 -8.20 -17.52 -10.35
N VAL A 373 -6.86 -17.42 -10.29
CA VAL A 373 -5.97 -18.58 -10.48
C VAL A 373 -6.19 -19.62 -9.39
N ALA A 374 -6.39 -19.20 -8.14
CA ALA A 374 -6.73 -20.09 -7.05
C ALA A 374 -8.06 -20.83 -7.29
N MET A 375 -9.14 -20.11 -7.63
CA MET A 375 -10.44 -20.74 -7.93
C MET A 375 -10.39 -21.67 -9.15
N LYS A 376 -9.48 -21.45 -10.10
CA LYS A 376 -9.30 -22.29 -11.30
C LYS A 376 -8.53 -23.58 -10.99
N HIS A 377 -7.49 -23.50 -10.16
CA HIS A 377 -6.48 -24.56 -10.04
C HIS A 377 -6.39 -25.22 -8.66
N SER A 378 -7.14 -24.74 -7.67
CA SER A 378 -7.21 -25.36 -6.34
C SER A 378 -8.65 -25.44 -5.83
N ASN A 379 -8.87 -26.32 -4.85
CA ASN A 379 -10.11 -26.25 -4.08
C ASN A 379 -10.12 -24.94 -3.28
N CYS A 380 -11.25 -24.24 -3.30
CA CYS A 380 -11.46 -22.99 -2.57
C CYS A 380 -12.87 -23.00 -1.97
N THR A 381 -13.03 -22.39 -0.79
CA THR A 381 -14.36 -22.05 -0.27
C THR A 381 -14.73 -20.64 -0.70
N ILE A 382 -15.69 -20.50 -1.61
CA ILE A 382 -16.09 -19.18 -2.14
C ILE A 382 -17.15 -18.56 -1.21
N LYS A 383 -16.89 -17.35 -0.71
CA LYS A 383 -17.85 -16.53 0.01
C LYS A 383 -18.18 -15.29 -0.81
N ASN A 384 -19.46 -15.13 -1.15
CA ASN A 384 -19.95 -14.04 -2.00
C ASN A 384 -20.28 -12.75 -1.23
N ASP A 385 -19.99 -12.73 0.07
CA ASP A 385 -20.20 -11.58 0.93
C ASP A 385 -18.84 -11.13 1.47
N SER A 386 -18.57 -9.84 1.31
CA SER A 386 -17.37 -9.20 1.82
C SER A 386 -17.28 -9.36 3.33
N ASP A 387 -16.12 -9.79 3.84
CA ASP A 387 -15.84 -9.89 5.27
C ASP A 387 -15.18 -8.63 5.84
N VAL A 388 -15.12 -7.57 5.04
CA VAL A 388 -14.54 -6.28 5.39
C VAL A 388 -15.60 -5.17 5.39
N LEU A 389 -15.56 -4.34 6.43
CA LEU A 389 -16.18 -3.02 6.43
C LEU A 389 -15.18 -2.02 5.86
N TYR A 390 -15.23 -1.76 4.56
CA TYR A 390 -14.38 -0.75 3.95
C TYR A 390 -15.00 0.65 4.04
N ILE A 391 -14.16 1.63 4.33
CA ILE A 391 -14.49 3.04 4.49
C ILE A 391 -13.41 3.85 3.79
N LEU A 392 -13.81 4.64 2.79
CA LEU A 392 -12.95 5.67 2.20
C LEU A 392 -13.01 6.93 3.07
N LEU A 393 -11.96 7.19 3.84
CA LEU A 393 -11.89 8.35 4.74
C LEU A 393 -12.05 9.66 3.95
N ASN A 394 -12.84 10.59 4.47
CA ASN A 394 -13.03 11.92 3.90
C ASN A 394 -13.10 12.94 5.04
N VAL A 395 -12.47 14.11 4.86
CA VAL A 395 -12.36 15.15 5.90
C VAL A 395 -13.74 15.61 6.40
N ASP A 396 -14.70 15.83 5.51
CA ASP A 396 -16.03 16.35 5.85
C ASP A 396 -16.90 15.32 6.58
N LYS A 397 -16.65 14.03 6.34
CA LYS A 397 -17.40 12.91 6.93
C LYS A 397 -16.62 12.17 8.01
N TYR A 398 -15.46 12.66 8.40
CA TYR A 398 -14.51 11.95 9.23
C TYR A 398 -15.12 11.43 10.54
N ASP A 399 -15.79 12.31 11.30
CA ASP A 399 -16.41 11.94 12.58
C ASP A 399 -17.57 10.93 12.39
N GLN A 400 -18.36 11.06 11.31
CA GLN A 400 -19.42 10.10 10.97
C GLN A 400 -18.85 8.72 10.61
N GLN A 401 -17.76 8.71 9.85
CA GLN A 401 -17.08 7.49 9.41
C GLN A 401 -16.47 6.74 10.60
N LEU A 402 -15.82 7.45 11.53
CA LEU A 402 -15.30 6.83 12.75
C LEU A 402 -16.41 6.35 13.69
N SER A 403 -17.53 7.06 13.76
CA SER A 403 -18.71 6.57 14.49
C SER A 403 -19.25 5.27 13.87
N LEU A 404 -19.26 5.16 12.54
CA LEU A 404 -19.67 3.94 11.83
C LEU A 404 -18.71 2.78 12.11
N VAL A 405 -17.39 3.01 12.11
CA VAL A 405 -16.41 2.00 12.56
C VAL A 405 -16.78 1.54 13.96
N ASN A 406 -16.98 2.45 14.89
CA ASN A 406 -17.25 2.09 16.28
C ASN A 406 -18.55 1.27 16.44
N SER A 407 -19.61 1.61 15.70
CA SER A 407 -20.90 0.92 15.81
C SER A 407 -20.97 -0.40 15.05
N SER A 408 -20.23 -0.55 13.95
CA SER A 408 -20.44 -1.65 12.98
C SER A 408 -19.25 -2.58 12.81
N ARG A 409 -18.05 -2.24 13.31
CA ARG A 409 -16.83 -3.04 13.10
C ARG A 409 -16.98 -4.52 13.48
N ASN A 410 -17.74 -4.82 14.53
CA ASN A 410 -17.88 -6.19 15.05
C ASN A 410 -18.75 -7.10 14.16
N GLN A 411 -19.39 -6.56 13.13
CA GLN A 411 -20.20 -7.34 12.17
C GLN A 411 -19.34 -8.00 11.08
N MET A 412 -18.12 -7.49 10.89
CA MET A 412 -17.17 -7.92 9.87
C MET A 412 -15.91 -8.48 10.53
N ASN A 413 -15.13 -9.29 9.80
CA ASN A 413 -13.82 -9.76 10.26
C ASN A 413 -12.83 -8.61 10.37
N THR A 414 -12.88 -7.72 9.37
CA THR A 414 -11.95 -6.61 9.24
C THR A 414 -12.65 -5.29 8.93
N VAL A 415 -11.93 -4.20 9.16
CA VAL A 415 -12.24 -2.86 8.69
C VAL A 415 -11.08 -2.40 7.82
N CYS A 416 -11.36 -1.82 6.66
CA CYS A 416 -10.34 -1.13 5.84
C CYS A 416 -10.63 0.36 5.86
N LEU A 417 -9.67 1.16 6.31
CA LEU A 417 -9.76 2.63 6.31
C LEU A 417 -8.90 3.23 5.21
N ASN A 418 -9.39 3.15 3.99
CA ASN A 418 -8.65 3.67 2.85
C ASN A 418 -8.54 5.20 2.90
N ASP A 419 -7.36 5.71 2.58
CA ASP A 419 -7.03 7.12 2.73
C ASP A 419 -7.54 7.98 1.55
N GLY A 420 -8.73 8.55 1.72
CA GLY A 420 -9.32 9.55 0.82
C GLY A 420 -9.23 10.99 1.32
N LEU A 421 -8.33 11.29 2.26
CA LEU A 421 -8.21 12.61 2.86
C LEU A 421 -7.45 13.58 1.97
N ASP A 422 -8.01 14.76 1.70
CA ASP A 422 -7.33 15.82 0.93
C ASP A 422 -6.09 16.35 1.66
N PHE A 423 -6.15 16.40 2.99
CA PHE A 423 -5.06 16.79 3.87
C PHE A 423 -5.10 15.99 5.17
N PHE A 424 -3.96 15.94 5.86
CA PHE A 424 -3.86 15.32 7.18
C PHE A 424 -2.99 16.20 8.07
N ASN A 425 -3.60 16.80 9.10
CA ASN A 425 -2.95 17.75 10.00
C ASN A 425 -2.89 17.18 11.43
N ASN A 426 -2.25 17.91 12.34
CA ASN A 426 -2.09 17.48 13.73
C ASN A 426 -3.42 17.23 14.46
N ASP A 427 -4.49 17.94 14.09
CA ASP A 427 -5.80 17.77 14.73
C ASP A 427 -6.48 16.48 14.25
N LEU A 428 -6.41 16.18 12.95
CA LEU A 428 -6.86 14.90 12.41
C LEU A 428 -6.03 13.73 12.95
N GLN A 429 -4.70 13.89 13.08
CA GLN A 429 -3.84 12.89 13.72
C GLN A 429 -4.28 12.63 15.16
N LYS A 430 -4.50 13.67 15.98
CA LYS A 430 -4.98 13.51 17.36
C LYS A 430 -6.33 12.80 17.41
N LYS A 431 -7.28 13.14 16.52
CA LYS A 431 -8.58 12.46 16.43
C LYS A 431 -8.42 10.99 16.05
N PHE A 432 -7.57 10.70 15.07
CA PHE A 432 -7.22 9.34 14.65
C PHE A 432 -6.66 8.55 15.83
N ASP A 433 -5.60 9.07 16.47
CA ASP A 433 -4.93 8.42 17.60
C ASP A 433 -5.88 8.19 18.77
N ASN A 434 -6.71 9.16 19.13
CA ASN A 434 -7.71 9.01 20.20
C ASN A 434 -8.70 7.89 19.90
N THR A 435 -9.20 7.84 18.67
CA THR A 435 -10.15 6.81 18.25
C THR A 435 -9.49 5.44 18.29
N PHE A 436 -8.33 5.30 17.67
CA PHE A 436 -7.68 4.00 17.54
C PHE A 436 -7.03 3.51 18.84
N ASN A 437 -6.63 4.40 19.75
CA ASN A 437 -6.31 4.03 21.13
C ASN A 437 -7.55 3.57 21.90
N TYR A 438 -8.75 4.05 21.58
CA TYR A 438 -9.98 3.51 22.17
C TYR A 438 -10.35 2.14 21.57
N LEU A 439 -10.23 1.97 20.25
CA LEU A 439 -10.55 0.69 19.60
C LEU A 439 -9.55 -0.42 19.95
N PHE A 440 -8.25 -0.08 20.04
CA PHE A 440 -7.13 -0.98 20.31
C PHE A 440 -6.26 -0.43 21.46
N PRO A 441 -6.76 -0.49 22.71
CA PRO A 441 -6.16 0.18 23.86
C PRO A 441 -4.88 -0.45 24.36
N ASN A 442 -4.66 -1.74 24.09
CA ASN A 442 -3.51 -2.47 24.56
C ASN A 442 -2.35 -2.27 23.58
N PRO A 443 -1.25 -1.62 23.99
CA PRO A 443 -0.04 -1.61 23.20
C PRO A 443 0.43 -3.05 23.01
N SER A 444 0.81 -3.32 21.79
CA SER A 444 1.40 -4.58 21.42
C SER A 444 2.85 -4.72 21.92
N PRO A 445 3.42 -5.94 21.88
CA PRO A 445 4.81 -6.17 22.30
C PRO A 445 5.88 -5.49 21.44
N PHE A 446 5.54 -5.04 20.23
CA PHE A 446 6.48 -4.42 19.27
C PHE A 446 6.49 -2.89 19.33
N GLU A 447 5.74 -2.29 20.24
CA GLU A 447 5.80 -0.86 20.48
C GLU A 447 6.83 -0.54 21.57
N ILE A 448 7.66 0.46 21.31
CA ILE A 448 8.59 0.99 22.31
C ILE A 448 7.77 1.39 23.54
N LYS A 449 7.99 0.68 24.65
CA LYS A 449 7.31 0.99 25.89
C LYS A 449 7.70 2.39 26.32
N PRO A 450 6.74 3.27 26.70
CA PRO A 450 7.09 4.54 27.29
C PRO A 450 7.98 4.25 28.50
N LEU A 451 9.17 4.85 28.53
CA LEU A 451 10.07 4.73 29.68
C LEU A 451 9.27 5.04 30.95
N PRO A 452 9.35 4.19 31.99
CA PRO A 452 8.62 4.45 33.22
C PRO A 452 8.94 5.87 33.70
N PHE A 453 7.91 6.65 34.02
CA PHE A 453 8.02 8.09 34.30
C PHE A 453 9.16 8.44 35.26
N GLN A 454 9.46 7.56 36.22
CA GLN A 454 10.59 7.70 37.16
C GLN A 454 11.95 7.80 36.47
N LYS A 455 12.21 7.03 35.40
CA LYS A 455 13.48 7.12 34.66
C LYS A 455 13.60 8.46 33.92
N ASN A 456 12.55 8.92 33.26
CA ASN A 456 12.54 10.23 32.59
C ASN A 456 12.71 11.37 33.58
N PHE A 457 12.07 11.28 34.75
CA PHE A 457 12.21 12.28 35.81
C PHE A 457 13.63 12.32 36.39
N ILE A 458 14.24 11.17 36.67
CA ILE A 458 15.64 11.09 37.14
C ILE A 458 16.61 11.61 36.08
N PHE A 459 16.46 11.22 34.81
CA PHE A 459 17.30 11.73 33.72
C PHE A 459 17.14 13.24 33.53
N ALA A 460 15.91 13.76 33.59
CA ALA A 460 15.65 15.20 33.52
C ALA A 460 16.30 15.94 34.71
N ILE A 461 16.19 15.41 35.95
CA ILE A 461 16.86 15.98 37.13
C ILE A 461 18.38 15.97 36.95
N ILE A 462 18.96 14.84 36.57
CA ILE A 462 20.41 14.72 36.36
C ILE A 462 20.88 15.71 35.28
N PHE A 463 20.14 15.84 34.18
CA PHE A 463 20.44 16.77 33.10
C PHE A 463 20.35 18.23 33.56
N VAL A 464 19.31 18.61 34.32
CA VAL A 464 19.17 19.95 34.91
C VAL A 464 20.31 20.23 35.89
N LEU A 465 20.69 19.26 36.74
CA LEU A 465 21.81 19.40 37.67
C LEU A 465 23.14 19.58 36.93
N LEU A 466 23.37 18.83 35.83
CA LEU A 466 24.54 18.97 34.96
C LEU A 466 24.59 20.36 34.30
N LEU A 467 23.47 20.85 33.77
CA LEU A 467 23.37 22.20 33.22
C LEU A 467 23.67 23.28 34.27
N LEU A 468 23.13 23.14 35.48
CA LEU A 468 23.41 24.05 36.60
C LEU A 468 24.88 24.01 37.01
N LEU A 469 25.51 22.85 37.01
CA LEU A 469 26.95 22.68 37.27
C LEU A 469 27.80 23.37 36.21
N ILE A 470 27.48 23.17 34.92
CA ILE A 470 28.14 23.84 33.80
C ILE A 470 27.99 25.37 33.93
N LEU A 471 26.77 25.84 34.21
CA LEU A 471 26.49 27.27 34.40
C LEU A 471 27.30 27.85 35.58
N LYS A 472 27.36 27.12 36.70
CA LYS A 472 28.14 27.53 37.89
C LYS A 472 29.62 27.65 37.56
N VAL A 473 30.20 26.68 36.84
CA VAL A 473 31.61 26.70 36.38
C VAL A 473 31.87 27.87 35.42
N LEU A 474 30.94 28.16 34.50
CA LEU A 474 31.04 29.30 33.58
C LEU A 474 31.00 30.64 34.33
N ILE A 475 30.14 30.76 35.36
CA ILE A 475 30.04 31.97 36.19
C ILE A 475 31.29 32.16 37.05
N THR A 476 31.82 31.13 37.72
CA THR A 476 33.07 31.26 38.50
C THR A 476 34.27 31.56 37.60
N LYS A 477 34.38 30.93 36.42
CA LYS A 477 35.45 31.25 35.47
C LYS A 477 35.34 32.65 34.87
N LYS A 478 34.13 33.19 34.65
CA LYS A 478 33.95 34.61 34.26
C LYS A 478 34.27 35.58 35.39
N LYS A 479 33.94 35.26 36.65
CA LYS A 479 34.31 36.10 37.80
C LYS A 479 35.83 36.13 38.07
N ILE A 480 36.56 35.08 37.71
CA ILE A 480 38.03 35.02 37.79
C ILE A 480 38.71 35.86 36.68
N PHE A 481 37.97 36.37 35.68
CA PHE A 481 38.49 37.21 34.60
C PHE A 481 38.08 38.70 34.71
N ILE A 482 37.37 39.10 35.78
CA ILE A 482 36.89 40.48 36.02
C ILE A 482 37.63 41.16 37.21
N TYR A 483 38.64 40.51 37.78
CA TYR A 483 39.62 41.08 38.69
C TYR A 483 41.01 40.85 38.11
#